data_AF-A0A376PXF7-F1
#
_entry.id   AF-A0A376PXF7-F1
#
_cell.length_a   1.000
_cell.length_b   1.000
_cell.length_c   1.000
_cell.angle_alpha   90.00
_cell.angle_beta   90.00
_cell.angle_gamma   90.00
#
_symmetry.space_group_name_H-M   'P 1'
#
loop_
_entity.id
_entity.type
_entity.pdbx_description
1 polymer ?
#
loop_
_entity_poly.entity_id
_entity_poly.type
_entity_poly.pdbx_seq_one_letter_code
_entity_poly.pdbx_strand_id
1 'polypeptide(L)'
;MTDIYIYMMIGDTDSPVIYTASLFRHNVGHSMAMSGASAPEIAYILGQSSYVVADRYIAATPELADIREAALGRNPVFKNMMALMLTGNLVHSSEWEGRNVAGSIGGQLHYHLGGCNYEEDICPFAQGRGCYGCLYFKPFIDGNHKKVFLSLNDEIQNVRDVADDAGILNHPLLKELVRRKQHVNQVMARIEMANVRRAI
;
A
#
# COMPACT_ATOMS: atom_id res chain seq x y z
N MET A 1 8.52 4.22 -46.37
CA MET A 1 9.75 4.83 -45.83
C MET A 1 9.50 6.32 -45.76
N THR A 2 9.02 6.79 -44.62
CA THR A 2 8.99 8.21 -44.19
C THR A 2 8.42 8.23 -42.76
N ASP A 3 9.30 8.04 -41.79
CA ASP A 3 8.96 8.23 -40.38
C ASP A 3 8.96 9.74 -40.07
N ILE A 4 7.82 10.25 -39.59
CA ILE A 4 7.66 11.64 -39.16
C ILE A 4 8.16 11.73 -37.72
N TYR A 5 9.33 12.33 -37.53
CA TYR A 5 9.91 12.59 -36.21
C TYR A 5 9.37 13.92 -35.66
N ILE A 6 8.54 13.85 -34.62
CA ILE A 6 8.12 15.01 -33.83
C ILE A 6 9.13 15.20 -32.70
N TYR A 7 10.02 16.18 -32.80
CA TYR A 7 10.96 16.55 -31.74
C TYR A 7 10.29 17.56 -30.80
N MET A 8 10.07 17.18 -29.54
CA MET A 8 9.71 18.10 -28.46
C MET A 8 10.78 18.02 -27.37
N MET A 9 11.54 19.09 -27.20
CA MET A 9 12.67 19.18 -26.28
C MET A 9 12.16 19.44 -24.86
N ILE A 10 12.25 18.46 -23.96
CA ILE A 10 12.08 18.64 -22.52
C ILE A 10 13.22 17.92 -21.78
N GLY A 11 14.22 18.69 -21.31
CA GLY A 11 15.03 18.42 -20.11
C GLY A 11 16.09 17.29 -20.12
N ASP A 12 17.37 17.70 -20.16
CA ASP A 12 18.56 17.12 -19.48
C ASP A 12 18.81 15.59 -19.46
N THR A 13 18.54 14.89 -20.56
CA THR A 13 19.37 13.73 -20.93
C THR A 13 19.66 13.75 -22.43
N ASP A 14 20.94 13.62 -22.80
CA ASP A 14 21.47 13.80 -24.17
C ASP A 14 21.15 12.61 -25.10
N SER A 15 19.90 12.15 -25.09
CA SER A 15 19.40 11.11 -25.99
C SER A 15 17.99 11.48 -26.43
N PRO A 16 17.73 11.62 -27.75
CA PRO A 16 16.40 11.94 -28.23
C PRO A 16 15.43 10.82 -27.83
N VAL A 17 14.38 11.16 -27.07
CA VAL A 17 13.30 10.23 -26.74
C VAL A 17 12.55 9.93 -28.03
N ILE A 18 12.81 8.76 -28.62
CA ILE A 18 12.15 8.32 -29.85
C ILE A 18 10.75 7.81 -29.49
N TYR A 19 9.74 8.63 -29.75
CA TYR A 19 8.34 8.23 -29.62
C TYR A 19 7.96 7.28 -30.77
N THR A 20 7.90 5.99 -30.49
CA THR A 20 7.49 4.98 -31.48
C THR A 20 5.97 4.77 -31.44
N ALA A 21 5.41 4.26 -32.55
CA ALA A 21 4.01 3.84 -32.61
C ALA A 21 3.66 2.73 -31.58
N SER A 22 4.66 1.99 -31.09
CA SER A 22 4.49 1.04 -30.00
C SER A 22 4.23 1.77 -28.68
N LEU A 23 5.05 2.79 -28.37
CA LEU A 23 4.92 3.57 -27.15
C LEU A 23 3.56 4.28 -27.06
N PHE A 24 3.05 4.80 -28.19
CA PHE A 24 1.70 5.34 -28.28
C PHE A 24 0.63 4.29 -27.93
N ARG A 25 0.70 3.08 -28.51
CA ARG A 25 -0.24 1.99 -28.21
C ARG A 25 -0.21 1.57 -26.75
N HIS A 26 0.98 1.50 -26.14
CA HIS A 26 1.12 1.22 -24.71
C HIS A 26 0.52 2.33 -23.84
N ASN A 27 0.76 3.60 -24.17
CA ASN A 27 0.23 4.73 -23.43
C ASN A 27 -1.30 4.80 -23.50
N VAL A 28 -1.88 4.65 -24.69
CA VAL A 28 -3.34 4.64 -24.89
C VAL A 28 -3.98 3.45 -24.19
N GLY A 29 -3.44 2.23 -24.39
CA GLY A 29 -3.96 1.02 -23.76
C GLY A 29 -3.94 1.10 -22.23
N HIS A 30 -2.84 1.61 -21.66
CA HIS A 30 -2.73 1.80 -20.22
C HIS A 30 -3.68 2.90 -19.72
N SER A 31 -3.77 4.05 -20.40
CA SER A 31 -4.68 5.15 -20.01
C SER A 31 -6.15 4.73 -20.04
N MET A 32 -6.54 3.91 -21.02
CA MET A 32 -7.88 3.33 -21.07
C MET A 32 -8.14 2.35 -19.93
N ALA A 33 -7.17 1.49 -19.60
CA ALA A 33 -7.25 0.58 -18.46
C ALA A 33 -7.38 1.35 -17.12
N MET A 34 -6.59 2.41 -16.94
CA MET A 34 -6.69 3.33 -15.80
C MET A 34 -8.06 4.01 -15.70
N SER A 35 -8.70 4.26 -16.84
CA SER A 35 -10.06 4.83 -16.91
C SER A 35 -11.17 3.80 -16.71
N GLY A 36 -10.81 2.53 -16.48
CA GLY A 36 -11.76 1.45 -16.21
C GLY A 36 -12.36 0.77 -17.45
N ALA A 37 -11.80 0.99 -18.65
CA ALA A 37 -12.27 0.33 -19.87
C ALA A 37 -12.03 -1.20 -19.81
N SER A 38 -12.93 -1.96 -20.38
CA SER A 38 -12.85 -3.43 -20.45
C SER A 38 -11.85 -3.90 -21.51
N ALA A 39 -11.34 -5.14 -21.36
CA ALA A 39 -10.39 -5.70 -22.32
C ALA A 39 -10.90 -5.72 -23.77
N PRO A 40 -12.20 -6.00 -24.05
CA PRO A 40 -12.75 -5.87 -25.39
C PRO A 40 -12.73 -4.44 -25.95
N GLU A 41 -13.03 -3.43 -25.13
CA GLU A 41 -13.02 -2.02 -25.57
C GLU A 41 -11.60 -1.54 -25.89
N ILE A 42 -10.63 -1.90 -25.06
CA ILE A 42 -9.22 -1.58 -25.28
C ILE A 42 -8.71 -2.30 -26.55
N ALA A 43 -9.03 -3.58 -26.71
CA ALA A 43 -8.62 -4.35 -27.88
C ALA A 43 -9.25 -3.79 -29.17
N TYR A 44 -10.52 -3.37 -29.11
CA TYR A 44 -11.21 -2.76 -30.24
C TYR A 44 -10.55 -1.44 -30.67
N ILE A 45 -10.28 -0.53 -29.72
CA ILE A 45 -9.63 0.76 -30.01
C ILE A 45 -8.19 0.59 -30.50
N LEU A 46 -7.46 -0.38 -29.97
CA LEU A 46 -6.08 -0.66 -30.40
C LEU A 46 -5.97 -1.57 -31.64
N GLY A 47 -7.11 -2.01 -32.20
CA GLY A 47 -7.16 -2.88 -33.39
C GLY A 47 -6.54 -4.26 -33.16
N GLN A 48 -6.65 -4.81 -31.95
CA GLN A 48 -6.08 -6.11 -31.58
C GLN A 48 -7.03 -7.25 -31.93
N SER A 49 -6.49 -8.34 -32.46
CA SER A 49 -7.26 -9.56 -32.78
C SER A 49 -7.49 -10.48 -31.56
N SER A 50 -6.91 -10.15 -30.41
CA SER A 50 -7.07 -10.89 -29.16
C SER A 50 -7.04 -9.96 -27.96
N TYR A 51 -7.62 -10.41 -26.85
CA TYR A 51 -7.66 -9.65 -25.59
C TYR A 51 -6.40 -9.79 -24.75
N VAL A 52 -5.44 -10.63 -25.15
CA VAL A 52 -4.27 -10.97 -24.33
C VAL A 52 -3.46 -9.73 -23.97
N VAL A 53 -3.26 -8.81 -24.91
CA VAL A 53 -2.48 -7.58 -24.67
C VAL A 53 -3.30 -6.58 -23.86
N ALA A 54 -4.60 -6.44 -24.16
CA ALA A 54 -5.52 -5.60 -23.39
C ALA A 54 -5.58 -6.00 -21.90
N ASP A 55 -5.65 -7.31 -21.61
CA ASP A 55 -5.63 -7.84 -20.24
C ASP A 55 -4.33 -7.50 -19.50
N ARG A 56 -3.20 -7.39 -20.20
CA ARG A 56 -1.94 -6.95 -19.57
C ARG A 56 -1.97 -5.49 -19.15
N TYR A 57 -2.63 -4.61 -19.92
CA TYR A 57 -2.80 -3.21 -19.51
C TYR A 57 -3.64 -3.09 -18.23
N ILE A 58 -4.74 -3.85 -18.14
CA ILE A 58 -5.62 -3.91 -16.97
C ILE A 58 -4.89 -4.50 -15.77
N ALA A 59 -4.17 -5.62 -15.96
CA ALA A 59 -3.41 -6.25 -14.88
C ALA A 59 -2.26 -5.39 -14.34
N ALA A 60 -1.69 -4.53 -15.18
CA ALA A 60 -0.60 -3.62 -14.82
C ALA A 60 -1.08 -2.30 -14.16
N THR A 61 -2.39 -2.15 -13.91
CA THR A 61 -2.96 -0.94 -13.30
C THR A 61 -2.91 -1.04 -11.76
N PRO A 62 -2.10 -0.23 -11.05
CA PRO A 62 -1.96 -0.31 -9.60
C PRO A 62 -3.26 -0.06 -8.84
N GLU A 63 -4.10 0.85 -9.32
CA GLU A 63 -5.39 1.21 -8.71
C GLU A 63 -6.39 0.03 -8.80
N LEU A 64 -6.32 -0.76 -9.87
CA LEU A 64 -7.10 -1.98 -10.01
C LEU A 64 -6.59 -3.09 -9.10
N ALA A 65 -5.28 -3.13 -8.82
CA ALA A 65 -4.72 -3.99 -7.79
C ALA A 65 -5.27 -3.57 -6.41
N ASP A 66 -5.27 -2.28 -6.08
CA ASP A 66 -5.85 -1.76 -4.83
C ASP A 66 -7.35 -2.07 -4.69
N ILE A 67 -8.12 -1.96 -5.78
CA ILE A 67 -9.55 -2.33 -5.80
C ILE A 67 -9.74 -3.84 -5.59
N ARG A 68 -8.91 -4.67 -6.24
CA ARG A 68 -8.93 -6.14 -6.05
C ARG A 68 -8.53 -6.51 -4.62
N GLU A 69 -7.49 -5.88 -4.07
CA GLU A 69 -7.08 -6.04 -2.68
C GLU A 69 -8.19 -5.59 -1.72
N ALA A 70 -8.91 -4.50 -2.00
CA ALA A 70 -10.05 -4.07 -1.20
C ALA A 70 -11.24 -5.04 -1.29
N ALA A 71 -11.50 -5.62 -2.46
CA ALA A 71 -12.56 -6.59 -2.70
C ALA A 71 -12.24 -7.95 -2.06
N LEU A 72 -11.04 -8.47 -2.28
CA LEU A 72 -10.53 -9.72 -1.69
C LEU A 72 -10.30 -9.55 -0.19
N GLY A 73 -9.90 -8.36 0.24
CA GLY A 73 -9.82 -7.94 1.64
C GLY A 73 -11.16 -7.92 2.37
N ARG A 74 -12.31 -8.24 1.74
CA ARG A 74 -13.56 -8.56 2.45
C ARG A 74 -13.64 -10.03 2.86
N ASN A 75 -12.90 -10.92 2.21
CA ASN A 75 -12.87 -12.36 2.50
C ASN A 75 -12.00 -12.64 3.75
N PRO A 76 -12.53 -13.26 4.82
CA PRO A 76 -11.77 -13.54 6.05
C PRO A 76 -10.53 -14.42 5.85
N VAL A 77 -10.56 -15.35 4.89
CA VAL A 77 -9.43 -16.23 4.56
C VAL A 77 -8.33 -15.43 3.88
N PHE A 78 -8.71 -14.59 2.91
CA PHE A 78 -7.76 -13.74 2.20
C PHE A 78 -7.17 -12.64 3.09
N LYS A 79 -7.98 -12.04 3.99
CA LYS A 79 -7.49 -11.14 5.05
C LYS A 79 -6.39 -11.79 5.88
N ASN A 80 -6.59 -13.05 6.29
CA ASN A 80 -5.58 -13.78 7.05
C ASN A 80 -4.31 -14.04 6.23
N MET A 81 -4.45 -14.41 4.95
CA MET A 81 -3.32 -14.66 4.06
C MET A 81 -2.51 -13.38 3.79
N MET A 82 -3.16 -12.26 3.46
CA MET A 82 -2.49 -10.96 3.25
C MET A 82 -1.87 -10.42 4.52
N ALA A 83 -2.56 -10.53 5.65
CA ALA A 83 -2.03 -10.02 6.91
C ALA A 83 -0.80 -10.82 7.39
N LEU A 84 -0.62 -12.09 6.96
CA LEU A 84 0.61 -12.87 7.14
C LEU A 84 1.74 -12.45 6.17
N MET A 85 1.42 -11.87 5.01
CA MET A 85 2.43 -11.31 4.10
C MET A 85 2.92 -9.93 4.54
N LEU A 86 2.09 -9.17 5.28
CA LEU A 86 2.40 -7.78 5.65
C LEU A 86 3.19 -7.64 6.96
N THR A 87 3.03 -8.56 7.92
CA THR A 87 3.87 -8.63 9.12
C THR A 87 4.13 -10.08 9.51
N GLY A 88 5.16 -10.31 10.31
CA GLY A 88 5.45 -11.63 10.85
C GLY A 88 4.41 -12.15 11.86
N ASN A 89 4.69 -13.33 12.41
CA ASN A 89 3.84 -14.01 13.39
C ASN A 89 3.54 -13.16 14.62
N LEU A 90 2.33 -13.36 15.18
CA LEU A 90 1.97 -12.80 16.48
C LEU A 90 2.77 -13.53 17.57
N VAL A 91 3.30 -12.79 18.53
CA VAL A 91 4.11 -13.32 19.64
C VAL A 91 3.58 -12.73 20.94
N HIS A 92 3.60 -13.45 22.06
CA HIS A 92 3.29 -12.84 23.35
C HIS A 92 4.52 -12.09 23.86
N SER A 93 4.38 -10.91 24.46
CA SER A 93 5.55 -10.11 24.85
C SER A 93 6.51 -10.82 25.80
N SER A 94 6.02 -11.77 26.60
CA SER A 94 6.83 -12.58 27.52
C SER A 94 7.70 -13.64 26.84
N GLU A 95 7.37 -13.99 25.59
CA GLU A 95 8.09 -14.98 24.78
C GLU A 95 9.06 -14.30 23.81
N TRP A 96 9.07 -12.97 23.80
CA TRP A 96 9.92 -12.20 22.89
C TRP A 96 11.28 -11.93 23.50
N GLU A 97 12.31 -12.41 22.81
CA GLU A 97 13.70 -12.10 23.10
C GLU A 97 14.26 -11.28 21.94
N GLY A 98 14.63 -10.03 22.22
CA GLY A 98 15.23 -9.14 21.23
C GLY A 98 14.76 -7.70 21.32
N ARG A 99 14.93 -6.97 20.22
CA ARG A 99 14.64 -5.54 20.15
C ARG A 99 13.14 -5.26 20.10
N ASN A 100 12.67 -4.46 21.04
CA ASN A 100 11.29 -3.97 21.07
C ASN A 100 11.10 -2.79 20.14
N VAL A 101 9.92 -2.73 19.52
CA VAL A 101 9.49 -1.62 18.68
C VAL A 101 8.79 -0.56 19.53
N ALA A 102 9.27 0.67 19.41
CA ALA A 102 8.64 1.88 19.89
C ALA A 102 8.68 2.97 18.81
N GLY A 103 7.78 3.95 18.88
CA GLY A 103 7.75 5.07 17.94
C GLY A 103 6.76 6.16 18.33
N SER A 104 6.98 7.37 17.82
CA SER A 104 6.10 8.52 18.06
C SER A 104 5.03 8.64 16.98
N ILE A 105 3.77 8.61 17.39
CA ILE A 105 2.59 8.69 16.52
C ILE A 105 1.54 9.57 17.22
N GLY A 106 1.04 10.59 16.53
CA GLY A 106 0.09 11.56 17.06
C GLY A 106 0.64 12.38 18.22
N GLY A 107 1.94 12.67 18.21
CA GLY A 107 2.63 13.34 19.33
C GLY A 107 2.76 12.49 20.59
N GLN A 108 2.36 11.22 20.56
CA GLN A 108 2.46 10.29 21.69
C GLN A 108 3.52 9.23 21.44
N LEU A 109 4.29 8.90 22.47
CA LEU A 109 5.23 7.78 22.44
C LEU A 109 4.47 6.47 22.63
N HIS A 110 4.49 5.63 21.60
CA HIS A 110 3.93 4.28 21.65
C HIS A 110 5.06 3.27 21.85
N TYR A 111 4.90 2.43 22.87
CA TYR A 111 5.79 1.33 23.24
C TYR A 111 4.96 0.07 23.51
N HIS A 112 5.63 -1.07 23.66
CA HIS A 112 4.97 -2.38 23.82
C HIS A 112 4.08 -2.71 22.62
N LEU A 113 4.64 -2.53 21.41
CA LEU A 113 3.93 -2.80 20.15
C LEU A 113 4.25 -4.17 19.60
N GLY A 114 5.49 -4.61 19.75
CA GLY A 114 5.98 -5.82 19.12
C GLY A 114 7.50 -5.87 19.11
N GLY A 115 8.00 -6.97 18.57
CA GLY A 115 9.40 -7.23 18.31
C GLY A 115 9.85 -6.87 16.89
N CYS A 116 11.15 -6.66 16.70
CA CYS A 116 11.77 -6.53 15.38
C CYS A 116 12.87 -7.57 15.19
N ASN A 117 12.75 -8.38 14.12
CA ASN A 117 13.76 -9.36 13.67
C ASN A 117 14.65 -8.83 12.54
N TYR A 118 14.71 -7.52 12.32
CA TYR A 118 15.67 -6.95 11.37
C TYR A 118 17.09 -7.16 11.91
N GLU A 119 18.02 -7.59 11.07
CA GLU A 119 19.36 -8.00 11.52
C GLU A 119 20.24 -6.81 11.94
N GLU A 120 20.06 -5.66 11.30
CA GLU A 120 20.87 -4.48 11.61
C GLU A 120 20.26 -3.64 12.76
N ASP A 121 21.13 -3.00 13.53
CA ASP A 121 20.75 -2.15 14.68
C ASP A 121 19.96 -0.91 14.28
N ILE A 122 20.16 -0.40 13.07
CA ILE A 122 19.45 0.75 12.54
C ILE A 122 18.35 0.27 11.62
N CYS A 123 17.10 0.57 11.97
CA CYS A 123 15.97 0.32 11.09
C CYS A 123 15.99 1.37 9.96
N PRO A 124 16.06 0.98 8.68
CA PRO A 124 15.96 1.93 7.57
C PRO A 124 14.52 2.47 7.39
N PHE A 125 13.56 1.90 8.11
CA PHE A 125 12.15 2.27 8.06
C PHE A 125 11.77 3.12 9.27
N ALA A 126 10.80 4.03 9.09
CA ALA A 126 10.25 4.84 10.17
C ALA A 126 9.63 3.96 11.28
N GLN A 127 10.42 3.62 12.30
CA GLN A 127 10.06 2.65 13.34
C GLN A 127 8.76 3.06 14.05
N GLY A 128 7.95 2.06 14.43
CA GLY A 128 6.58 2.23 14.92
C GLY A 128 5.56 2.48 13.80
N ARG A 129 5.84 3.41 12.88
CA ARG A 129 4.92 3.76 11.77
C ARG A 129 4.95 2.77 10.61
N GLY A 130 6.15 2.36 10.20
CA GLY A 130 6.37 1.40 9.11
C GLY A 130 6.22 -0.05 9.54
N CYS A 131 6.27 -0.33 10.84
CA CYS A 131 6.32 -1.70 11.37
C CYS A 131 5.07 -2.53 11.02
N TYR A 132 3.88 -1.93 11.00
CA TYR A 132 2.64 -2.64 10.70
C TYR A 132 2.51 -3.13 9.25
N GLY A 133 3.41 -2.72 8.35
CA GLY A 133 3.53 -3.27 6.99
C GLY A 133 4.91 -3.87 6.71
N CYS A 134 5.68 -4.20 7.76
CA CYS A 134 7.03 -4.71 7.66
C CYS A 134 7.08 -6.20 8.02
N LEU A 135 7.70 -7.03 7.16
CA LEU A 135 7.80 -8.49 7.36
C LEU A 135 8.56 -8.86 8.65
N TYR A 136 9.50 -8.01 9.06
CA TYR A 136 10.36 -8.24 10.23
C TYR A 136 9.65 -7.92 11.54
N PHE A 137 8.50 -7.24 11.49
CA PHE A 137 7.73 -6.90 12.67
C PHE A 137 6.97 -8.13 13.19
N LYS A 138 7.11 -8.39 14.49
CA LYS A 138 6.40 -9.43 15.23
C LYS A 138 5.44 -8.76 16.22
N PRO A 139 4.16 -8.56 15.87
CA PRO A 139 3.24 -7.83 16.72
C PRO A 139 2.98 -8.58 18.03
N PHE A 140 2.90 -7.86 19.15
CA PHE A 140 2.57 -8.47 20.44
C PHE A 140 1.07 -8.72 20.58
N ILE A 141 0.70 -9.92 21.01
CA ILE A 141 -0.71 -10.27 21.26
C ILE A 141 -1.31 -9.37 22.34
N ASP A 142 -0.52 -9.03 23.34
CA ASP A 142 -0.82 -8.13 24.44
C ASP A 142 -0.34 -6.68 24.18
N GLY A 143 -0.05 -6.36 22.91
CA GLY A 143 0.47 -5.06 22.49
C GLY A 143 -0.55 -3.92 22.52
N ASN A 144 -0.07 -2.69 22.68
CA ASN A 144 -0.89 -1.46 22.76
C ASN A 144 -1.40 -0.96 21.38
N HIS A 145 -1.76 -1.86 20.47
CA HIS A 145 -2.12 -1.55 19.08
C HIS A 145 -3.31 -0.59 18.94
N LYS A 146 -4.28 -0.70 19.85
CA LYS A 146 -5.46 0.19 19.87
C LYS A 146 -5.08 1.65 20.10
N LYS A 147 -4.05 1.92 20.92
CA LYS A 147 -3.56 3.29 21.15
C LYS A 147 -2.96 3.87 19.87
N VAL A 148 -2.15 3.07 19.15
CA VAL A 148 -1.60 3.48 17.85
C VAL A 148 -2.71 3.79 16.85
N PHE A 149 -3.75 2.94 16.79
CA PHE A 149 -4.90 3.17 15.91
C PHE A 149 -5.61 4.50 16.21
N LEU A 150 -5.80 4.84 17.48
CA LEU A 150 -6.40 6.11 17.89
C LEU A 150 -5.50 7.30 17.52
N SER A 151 -4.21 7.24 17.82
CA SER A 151 -3.28 8.32 17.45
C SER A 151 -3.18 8.54 15.94
N LEU A 152 -3.32 7.49 15.13
CA LEU A 152 -3.41 7.64 13.67
C LEU A 152 -4.71 8.30 13.22
N ASN A 153 -5.84 8.07 13.90
CA ASN A 153 -7.07 8.81 13.61
C ASN A 153 -6.92 10.29 13.92
N ASP A 154 -6.30 10.62 15.06
CA ASP A 154 -6.05 12.02 15.44
C ASP A 154 -5.14 12.72 14.40
N GLU A 155 -4.08 12.06 13.94
CA GLU A 155 -3.24 12.60 12.85
C GLU A 155 -4.01 12.78 11.54
N ILE A 156 -4.84 11.80 11.17
CA ILE A 156 -5.68 11.92 9.96
C ILE A 156 -6.60 13.12 10.08
N GLN A 157 -7.22 13.34 11.25
CA GLN A 157 -8.10 14.48 11.47
C GLN A 157 -7.32 15.79 11.38
N ASN A 158 -6.18 15.91 12.06
CA ASN A 158 -5.35 17.11 12.00
C ASN A 158 -4.91 17.44 10.55
N VAL A 159 -4.54 16.43 9.76
CA VAL A 159 -4.14 16.65 8.36
C VAL A 159 -5.35 17.03 7.50
N ARG A 160 -6.55 16.54 7.81
CA ARG A 160 -7.79 16.97 7.12
C ARG A 160 -8.09 18.43 7.43
N ASP A 161 -8.05 18.82 8.69
CA ASP A 161 -8.33 20.20 9.12
C ASP A 161 -7.38 21.17 8.41
N VAL A 162 -6.08 20.86 8.37
CA VAL A 162 -5.08 21.66 7.64
C VAL A 162 -5.35 21.69 6.12
N ALA A 163 -5.78 20.57 5.54
CA ALA A 163 -6.09 20.51 4.11
C ALA A 163 -7.32 21.34 3.76
N ASP A 164 -8.36 21.30 4.60
CA ASP A 164 -9.58 22.08 4.45
C ASP A 164 -9.29 23.59 4.59
N ASP A 165 -8.51 23.99 5.60
CA ASP A 165 -8.07 25.38 5.80
C ASP A 165 -7.25 25.91 4.61
N ALA A 166 -6.44 25.05 3.99
CA ALA A 166 -5.63 25.38 2.82
C ALA A 166 -6.38 25.24 1.48
N GLY A 167 -7.63 24.76 1.47
CA GLY A 167 -8.40 24.49 0.26
C GLY A 167 -7.83 23.35 -0.60
N ILE A 168 -7.08 22.41 -0.02
CA ILE A 168 -6.45 21.29 -0.70
C ILE A 168 -7.38 20.07 -0.68
N LEU A 169 -7.98 19.74 -1.83
CA LEU A 169 -8.90 18.60 -1.96
C LEU A 169 -8.22 17.23 -1.81
N ASN A 170 -6.95 17.10 -2.20
CA ASN A 170 -6.23 15.82 -2.26
C ASN A 170 -4.87 15.92 -1.57
N HIS A 171 -4.84 15.79 -0.25
CA HIS A 171 -3.58 15.80 0.49
C HIS A 171 -2.88 14.42 0.41
N PRO A 172 -1.66 14.31 -0.15
CA PRO A 172 -1.00 13.02 -0.39
C PRO A 172 -0.74 12.24 0.91
N LEU A 173 -0.45 12.93 2.02
CA LEU A 173 -0.25 12.30 3.33
C LEU A 173 -1.50 11.58 3.86
N LEU A 174 -2.71 12.03 3.51
CA LEU A 174 -3.95 11.37 3.98
C LEU A 174 -4.05 9.95 3.45
N LYS A 175 -3.67 9.70 2.20
CA LYS A 175 -3.68 8.36 1.61
C LYS A 175 -2.79 7.41 2.41
N GLU A 176 -1.57 7.85 2.70
CA GLU A 176 -0.59 7.04 3.43
C GLU A 176 -0.97 6.82 4.90
N LEU A 177 -1.51 7.83 5.59
CA LEU A 177 -1.98 7.68 6.96
C LEU A 177 -3.18 6.72 7.07
N VAL A 178 -4.13 6.80 6.12
CA VAL A 178 -5.26 5.87 6.05
C VAL A 178 -4.77 4.44 5.80
N ARG A 179 -3.80 4.26 4.89
CA ARG A 179 -3.18 2.95 4.64
C ARG A 179 -2.50 2.38 5.89
N ARG A 180 -1.71 3.18 6.60
CA ARG A 180 -1.08 2.76 7.87
C ARG A 180 -2.11 2.38 8.92
N LYS A 181 -3.21 3.14 9.04
CA LYS A 181 -4.31 2.80 9.93
C LYS A 181 -4.92 1.44 9.61
N GLN A 182 -5.10 1.14 8.31
CA GLN A 182 -5.61 -0.16 7.88
C GLN A 182 -4.66 -1.31 8.27
N HIS A 183 -3.35 -1.13 8.14
CA HIS A 183 -2.38 -2.15 8.59
C HIS A 183 -2.47 -2.41 10.10
N VAL A 184 -2.62 -1.37 10.93
CA VAL A 184 -2.85 -1.53 12.38
C VAL A 184 -4.14 -2.31 12.64
N ASN A 185 -5.21 -1.98 11.92
CA ASN A 185 -6.49 -2.66 12.04
C ASN A 185 -6.40 -4.16 11.68
N GLN A 186 -5.60 -4.51 10.67
CA GLN A 186 -5.36 -5.91 10.30
C GLN A 186 -4.65 -6.69 11.42
N VAL A 187 -3.68 -6.09 12.10
CA VAL A 187 -3.02 -6.70 13.27
C VAL A 187 -4.01 -6.91 14.41
N MET A 188 -4.82 -5.90 14.74
CA MET A 188 -5.85 -6.04 15.79
C MET A 188 -6.85 -7.17 15.48
N ALA A 189 -7.31 -7.27 14.23
CA ALA A 189 -8.18 -8.35 13.80
C ALA A 189 -7.51 -9.73 13.91
N ARG A 190 -6.22 -9.84 13.61
CA ARG A 190 -5.46 -11.09 13.79
C ARG A 190 -5.38 -11.51 15.24
N ILE A 191 -5.18 -10.57 16.15
CA ILE A 191 -5.15 -10.83 17.60
C ILE A 191 -6.51 -11.34 18.07
N GLU A 192 -7.60 -10.69 17.64
CA GLU A 192 -8.96 -11.12 17.94
C GLU A 192 -9.23 -12.56 17.46
N MET A 193 -8.88 -12.86 16.21
CA MET A 193 -9.03 -14.23 15.65
C MET A 193 -8.17 -15.27 16.39
N ALA A 194 -6.95 -14.91 16.79
CA ALA A 194 -6.08 -15.79 17.56
C ALA A 194 -6.66 -16.09 18.96
N ASN A 195 -7.27 -15.10 19.60
CA ASN A 195 -7.91 -15.25 20.91
C ASN A 195 -9.15 -16.15 20.82
N VAL A 196 -9.98 -16.00 19.78
CA VAL A 196 -11.15 -16.87 19.56
C VAL A 196 -10.73 -18.32 19.37
N ARG A 197 -9.66 -18.59 18.61
CA ARG A 197 -9.14 -19.96 18.41
C ARG A 197 -8.59 -20.61 19.68
N ARG A 198 -8.14 -19.83 20.67
CA ARG A 198 -7.65 -20.36 21.96
C ARG A 198 -8.77 -20.64 22.96
N ALA A 199 -9.97 -20.09 22.72
CA ALA A 199 -11.14 -20.24 23.60
C ALA A 199 -12.04 -21.44 23.23
N ILE A 200 -11.77 -22.08 22.09
CA ILE A 200 -12.43 -23.30 21.58
C ILE A 200 -11.49 -24.48 21.86
#